data_AF-A0A0N1B6X8-F1
#
_entry.id   AF-A0A0N1B6X8-F1
#
_cell.length_a   1.000
_cell.length_b   1.000
_cell.length_c   1.000
_cell.angle_alpha   90.00
_cell.angle_beta   90.00
_cell.angle_gamma   90.00
#
_symmetry.space_group_name_H-M   'P 1'
#
loop_
_entity.id
_entity.type
_entity.pdbx_description
1 polymer ?
#
loop_
_entity_poly.entity_id
_entity_poly.type
_entity_poly.pdbx_seq_one_letter_code
_entity_poly.pdbx_strand_id
1 'polypeptide(L)'
;MVLPDAWTRCFAVQTPRGARGSADLDAAIRLRFEHLYGDDPQTWWFDAQPDLKERFLVAAMPAALGQAVLDMATGQGLRLESVSPAILHAWQQLAKAKRTGLGWWVLREVDSTGRRAHVRLIGRSAAGWFSLDQDVGGEVPWDTPHDARGWLLRTAVALGEPVPTRVHVLHSGPSPIGRRTPAHLYAVRIEGQDVSWMTDEPIESVSAGSTPQHPNPGVGPRAPVAG
;
A
#
# COMPACT_ATOMS: atom_id res chain seq x y z
N MET A 1 -4.14 9.11 11.50
CA MET A 1 -3.86 7.83 12.19
C MET A 1 -3.36 6.82 11.16
N VAL A 2 -2.41 5.97 11.53
CA VAL A 2 -1.90 4.90 10.67
C VAL A 2 -2.43 3.56 11.16
N LEU A 3 -3.00 2.74 10.28
CA LEU A 3 -3.52 1.41 10.60
C LEU A 3 -2.59 0.32 10.08
N PRO A 4 -2.50 -0.82 10.80
CA PRO A 4 -1.85 -2.02 10.27
C PRO A 4 -2.49 -2.45 8.94
N ASP A 5 -1.65 -2.85 8.00
CA ASP A 5 -2.09 -3.31 6.68
C ASP A 5 -2.91 -4.61 6.73
N ALA A 6 -2.77 -5.43 7.78
CA ALA A 6 -3.65 -6.56 8.07
C ALA A 6 -5.14 -6.15 8.18
N TRP A 7 -5.43 -4.93 8.62
CA TRP A 7 -6.78 -4.40 8.84
C TRP A 7 -7.29 -3.55 7.68
N THR A 8 -6.48 -3.35 6.65
CA THR A 8 -6.81 -2.52 5.50
C THR A 8 -6.51 -3.28 4.21
N ARG A 9 -6.95 -2.75 3.07
CA ARG A 9 -6.61 -3.25 1.75
C ARG A 9 -6.12 -2.10 0.89
N CYS A 10 -5.11 -2.37 0.07
CA CYS A 10 -4.56 -1.41 -0.88
C CYS A 10 -4.40 -2.09 -2.22
N PHE A 11 -5.06 -1.59 -3.25
CA PHE A 11 -5.03 -2.20 -4.58
C PHE A 11 -5.18 -1.15 -5.68
N ALA A 12 -4.58 -1.43 -6.83
CA ALA A 12 -4.72 -0.63 -8.03
C ALA A 12 -5.96 -1.07 -8.82
N VAL A 13 -6.67 -0.07 -9.36
CA VAL A 13 -7.85 -0.26 -10.21
C VAL A 13 -7.54 0.30 -11.59
N GLN A 14 -7.84 -0.51 -12.60
CA GLN A 14 -7.80 -0.07 -13.99
C GLN A 14 -9.08 0.72 -14.29
N THR A 15 -8.91 1.94 -14.79
CA THR A 15 -10.04 2.72 -15.29
C THR A 15 -10.70 2.02 -16.47
N PRO A 16 -12.01 1.73 -16.41
CA PRO A 16 -12.74 1.09 -17.50
C PRO A 16 -12.71 1.96 -18.76
N ARG A 17 -12.58 1.31 -19.93
CA ARG A 17 -12.71 2.02 -21.20
C ARG A 17 -14.09 2.63 -21.32
N GLY A 18 -14.15 3.94 -21.53
CA GLY A 18 -15.41 4.68 -21.68
C GLY A 18 -16.08 5.08 -20.38
N ALA A 19 -15.42 4.95 -19.22
CA ALA A 19 -15.90 5.52 -17.95
C ALA A 19 -16.20 7.02 -18.12
N ARG A 20 -17.40 7.44 -17.71
CA ARG A 20 -17.94 8.79 -17.90
C ARG A 20 -17.95 9.60 -16.61
N GLY A 21 -17.75 8.96 -15.47
CA GLY A 21 -17.74 9.65 -14.18
C GLY A 21 -17.50 8.74 -12.99
N SER A 22 -17.70 9.30 -11.80
CA SER A 22 -17.41 8.64 -10.52
C SER A 22 -18.18 7.34 -10.29
N ALA A 23 -19.41 7.22 -10.80
CA ALA A 23 -20.20 6.00 -10.64
C ALA A 23 -19.56 4.79 -11.35
N ASP A 24 -19.00 5.00 -12.56
CA ASP A 24 -18.31 3.94 -13.30
C ASP A 24 -17.02 3.51 -12.57
N LEU A 25 -16.33 4.48 -11.94
CA LEU A 25 -15.12 4.20 -11.16
C LEU A 25 -15.46 3.48 -9.85
N ASP A 26 -16.52 3.88 -9.14
CA ASP A 26 -16.97 3.19 -7.93
C ASP A 26 -17.35 1.73 -8.23
N ALA A 27 -18.09 1.50 -9.33
CA ALA A 27 -18.38 0.15 -9.79
C ALA A 27 -17.10 -0.66 -10.09
N ALA A 28 -16.11 -0.05 -10.75
CA ALA A 28 -14.83 -0.70 -11.03
C ALA A 28 -14.04 -1.03 -9.76
N ILE A 29 -14.05 -0.14 -8.76
CA ILE A 29 -13.43 -0.36 -7.46
C ILE A 29 -14.06 -1.56 -6.77
N ARG A 30 -15.39 -1.59 -6.68
CA ARG A 30 -16.14 -2.66 -6.00
C ARG A 30 -15.96 -4.01 -6.68
N LEU A 31 -16.08 -4.07 -8.01
CA LEU A 31 -15.85 -5.31 -8.77
C LEU A 31 -14.43 -5.84 -8.60
N ARG A 32 -13.43 -4.95 -8.62
CA ARG A 32 -12.03 -5.33 -8.41
C ARG A 32 -11.81 -5.83 -6.98
N PHE A 33 -12.41 -5.18 -5.99
CA PHE A 33 -12.33 -5.57 -4.59
C PHE A 33 -12.90 -6.97 -4.37
N GLU A 34 -14.13 -7.22 -4.83
CA GLU A 34 -14.79 -8.53 -4.73
C GLU A 34 -13.96 -9.62 -5.41
N HIS A 35 -13.40 -9.34 -6.59
CA HIS A 35 -12.54 -10.28 -7.29
C HIS A 35 -11.25 -10.62 -6.55
N LEU A 36 -10.62 -9.64 -5.88
CA LEU A 36 -9.35 -9.83 -5.17
C LEU A 36 -9.53 -10.51 -3.81
N TYR A 37 -10.61 -10.17 -3.09
CA TYR A 37 -10.76 -10.53 -1.69
C TYR A 37 -11.94 -11.45 -1.39
N GLY A 38 -12.92 -11.54 -2.29
CA GLY A 38 -14.14 -12.33 -2.08
C GLY A 38 -15.09 -11.77 -1.01
N ASP A 39 -14.78 -10.59 -0.46
CA ASP A 39 -15.57 -9.91 0.56
C ASP A 39 -16.68 -9.06 -0.07
N ASP A 40 -17.79 -8.85 0.66
CA ASP A 40 -18.89 -7.96 0.22
C ASP A 40 -18.45 -6.48 0.29
N PRO A 41 -18.32 -5.77 -0.85
CA PRO A 41 -17.89 -4.37 -0.87
C PRO A 41 -18.87 -3.42 -0.16
N GLN A 42 -20.12 -3.79 0.13
CA GLN A 42 -21.03 -2.94 0.91
C GLN A 42 -20.61 -2.80 2.37
N THR A 43 -19.81 -3.75 2.88
CA THR A 43 -19.32 -3.75 4.26
C THR A 43 -17.99 -3.01 4.44
N TRP A 44 -17.51 -2.34 3.39
CA TRP A 44 -16.21 -1.67 3.35
C TRP A 44 -16.34 -0.19 2.96
N TRP A 45 -15.47 0.63 3.54
CA TRP A 45 -15.23 2.00 3.08
C TRP A 45 -14.05 2.00 2.13
N PHE A 46 -14.19 2.78 1.05
CA PHE A 46 -13.18 2.97 0.03
C PHE A 46 -12.78 4.43 -0.03
N ASP A 47 -11.49 4.68 -0.18
CA ASP A 47 -10.94 5.97 -0.55
C ASP A 47 -9.98 5.80 -1.73
N ALA A 48 -10.03 6.73 -2.66
CA ALA A 48 -9.27 6.65 -3.90
C ALA A 48 -8.94 8.06 -4.40
N GLN A 49 -7.83 8.17 -5.13
CA GLN A 49 -7.53 9.33 -5.96
C GLN A 49 -7.71 8.94 -7.43
N PRO A 50 -8.96 8.91 -7.93
CA PRO A 50 -9.26 8.39 -9.25
C PRO A 50 -8.61 9.21 -10.37
N ASP A 51 -8.14 8.51 -11.38
CA ASP A 51 -7.67 9.08 -12.64
C ASP A 51 -8.45 8.44 -13.80
N LEU A 52 -9.07 9.25 -14.65
CA LEU A 52 -9.85 8.76 -15.79
C LEU A 52 -8.99 8.24 -16.95
N LYS A 53 -7.67 8.44 -16.89
CA LYS A 53 -6.73 8.09 -17.97
C LYS A 53 -5.80 6.95 -17.60
N GLU A 54 -5.53 6.77 -16.31
CA GLU A 54 -4.53 5.85 -15.81
C GLU A 54 -5.10 4.93 -14.72
N ARG A 55 -4.32 3.91 -14.35
CA ARG A 55 -4.62 3.11 -13.17
C ARG A 55 -4.46 3.97 -11.92
N PHE A 56 -5.39 3.86 -11.00
CA PHE A 56 -5.39 4.61 -9.74
C PHE A 56 -5.35 3.68 -8.53
N LEU A 57 -4.89 4.19 -7.40
CA LEU A 57 -4.77 3.45 -6.15
C LEU A 57 -6.03 3.64 -5.30
N VAL A 58 -6.44 2.55 -4.66
CA VAL A 58 -7.55 2.51 -3.71
C VAL A 58 -7.03 2.00 -2.39
N ALA A 59 -7.45 2.65 -1.30
CA ALA A 59 -7.38 2.14 0.05
C ALA A 59 -8.79 1.74 0.50
N ALA A 60 -8.90 0.64 1.23
CA ALA A 60 -10.16 0.21 1.82
C ALA A 60 -9.97 -0.26 3.26
N MET A 61 -11.02 -0.10 4.08
CA MET A 61 -11.10 -0.65 5.42
C MET A 61 -12.52 -1.13 5.72
N PRO A 62 -12.71 -2.11 6.61
CA PRO A 62 -14.06 -2.52 7.04
C PRO A 62 -14.81 -1.32 7.63
N ALA A 63 -16.07 -1.12 7.23
CA ALA A 63 -16.87 0.02 7.68
C ALA A 63 -17.03 0.02 9.21
N ALA A 64 -17.16 -1.15 9.83
CA ALA A 64 -17.24 -1.29 11.28
C ALA A 64 -15.96 -0.82 11.99
N LEU A 65 -14.78 -1.10 11.43
CA LEU A 65 -13.51 -0.60 11.96
C LEU A 65 -13.43 0.92 11.80
N GLY A 66 -13.80 1.44 10.63
CA GLY A 66 -13.85 2.88 10.39
C GLY A 66 -14.77 3.61 11.39
N GLN A 67 -15.95 3.05 11.68
CA GLN A 67 -16.86 3.60 12.68
C GLN A 67 -16.27 3.57 14.08
N ALA A 68 -15.68 2.45 14.50
CA ALA A 68 -15.05 2.32 15.81
C ALA A 68 -13.91 3.34 16.02
N VAL A 69 -13.15 3.64 14.97
CA VAL A 69 -12.10 4.66 14.99
C VAL A 69 -12.68 6.07 15.17
N LEU A 70 -13.77 6.39 14.46
CA LEU A 70 -14.45 7.67 14.58
C LEU A 70 -15.06 7.86 15.98
N ASP A 71 -15.70 6.82 16.51
CA ASP A 71 -16.32 6.84 17.84
C ASP A 71 -15.26 7.03 18.93
N MET A 72 -14.13 6.32 18.81
CA MET A 72 -12.98 6.48 19.70
C MET A 72 -12.43 7.92 19.66
N ALA A 73 -12.21 8.49 18.47
CA ALA A 73 -11.72 9.86 18.34
C ALA A 73 -12.69 10.87 18.98
N THR A 74 -13.98 10.74 18.67
CA THR A 74 -15.04 11.62 19.19
C THR A 74 -15.16 11.50 20.71
N GLY A 75 -15.12 10.29 21.26
CA GLY A 75 -15.17 10.04 22.70
C GLY A 75 -13.99 10.62 23.47
N GLN A 76 -12.85 10.84 22.80
CA GLN A 76 -11.68 11.52 23.35
C GLN A 76 -11.65 13.04 23.06
N GLY A 77 -12.71 13.60 22.44
CA GLY A 77 -12.75 15.01 22.04
C GLY A 77 -11.77 15.35 20.91
N LEU A 78 -11.31 14.36 20.14
CA LEU A 78 -10.38 14.52 19.03
C LEU A 78 -11.12 14.59 17.70
N ARG A 79 -10.59 15.39 16.77
CA ARG A 79 -11.02 15.39 15.37
C ARG A 79 -10.14 14.44 14.57
N LEU A 80 -10.74 13.44 13.92
CA LEU A 80 -10.02 12.53 13.04
C LEU A 80 -9.74 13.22 11.68
N GLU A 81 -8.49 13.58 11.44
CA GLU A 81 -8.07 14.23 10.17
C GLU A 81 -7.91 13.23 9.01
N SER A 82 -7.33 12.06 9.28
CA SER A 82 -7.07 11.05 8.26
C SER A 82 -6.83 9.68 8.89
N VAL A 83 -7.10 8.64 8.10
CA VAL A 83 -6.74 7.24 8.36
C VAL A 83 -5.97 6.75 7.15
N SER A 84 -4.81 6.12 7.35
CA SER A 84 -3.97 5.62 6.26
C SER A 84 -3.45 4.21 6.57
N PRO A 85 -3.49 3.27 5.62
CA PRO A 85 -2.72 2.02 5.68
C PRO A 85 -1.23 2.29 5.87
N ALA A 86 -0.53 1.45 6.65
CA ALA A 86 0.89 1.67 6.95
C ALA A 86 1.78 1.69 5.69
N ILE A 87 1.51 0.82 4.69
CA ILE A 87 2.24 0.83 3.42
C ILE A 87 2.07 2.16 2.65
N LEU A 88 0.87 2.73 2.64
CA LEU A 88 0.59 4.00 1.97
C LEU A 88 1.23 5.17 2.72
N HIS A 89 1.20 5.12 4.05
CA HIS A 89 1.89 6.10 4.87
C HIS A 89 3.40 6.08 4.60
N ALA A 90 4.03 4.90 4.62
CA ALA A 90 5.46 4.76 4.32
C ALA A 90 5.81 5.27 2.91
N TRP A 91 4.99 4.92 1.91
CA TRP A 91 5.13 5.47 0.55
C TRP A 91 5.07 6.99 0.53
N GLN A 92 4.05 7.60 1.16
CA GLN A 92 3.87 9.06 1.18
C GLN A 92 5.07 9.77 1.81
N GLN A 93 5.62 9.25 2.90
CA GLN A 93 6.79 9.83 3.55
C GLN A 93 8.03 9.77 2.63
N LEU A 94 8.27 8.61 2.01
CA LEU A 94 9.39 8.44 1.10
C LEU A 94 9.26 9.26 -0.19
N ALA A 95 8.06 9.28 -0.79
CA ALA A 95 7.80 10.04 -2.01
C ALA A 95 8.05 11.54 -1.77
N LYS A 96 7.66 12.06 -0.61
CA LYS A 96 7.99 13.42 -0.17
C LYS A 96 9.50 13.61 -0.02
N ALA A 97 10.18 12.70 0.67
CA ALA A 97 11.62 12.81 0.95
C ALA A 97 12.49 12.71 -0.31
N LYS A 98 12.15 11.84 -1.26
CA LYS A 98 12.95 11.56 -2.46
C LYS A 98 12.49 12.34 -3.69
N ARG A 99 11.38 13.08 -3.61
CA ARG A 99 10.75 13.81 -4.73
C ARG A 99 10.49 12.95 -5.98
N THR A 100 10.32 11.65 -5.78
CA THR A 100 9.89 10.72 -6.83
C THR A 100 8.67 9.96 -6.35
N GLY A 101 7.61 9.99 -7.15
CA GLY A 101 6.41 9.19 -6.92
C GLY A 101 6.53 7.77 -7.48
N LEU A 102 7.60 7.45 -8.22
CA LEU A 102 7.79 6.18 -8.93
C LEU A 102 8.61 5.18 -8.12
N GLY A 103 8.24 3.90 -8.21
CA GLY A 103 8.92 2.83 -7.50
C GLY A 103 8.02 1.66 -7.17
N TRP A 104 8.61 0.69 -6.49
CA TRP A 104 7.98 -0.52 -6.00
C TRP A 104 8.09 -0.55 -4.48
N TRP A 105 6.96 -0.72 -3.80
CA TRP A 105 6.86 -0.81 -2.35
C TRP A 105 6.18 -2.10 -1.97
N VAL A 106 6.88 -2.88 -1.16
CA VAL A 106 6.46 -4.19 -0.72
C VAL A 106 6.21 -4.13 0.76
N LEU A 107 5.03 -4.54 1.20
CA LEU A 107 4.80 -4.98 2.55
C LEU A 107 4.97 -6.49 2.61
N ARG A 108 5.76 -6.93 3.60
CA ARG A 108 5.83 -8.32 4.03
C ARG A 108 5.14 -8.47 5.38
N GLU A 109 4.16 -9.35 5.42
CA GLU A 109 3.52 -9.82 6.65
C GLU A 109 3.85 -11.30 6.82
N VAL A 110 4.37 -11.68 7.99
CA VAL A 110 4.61 -13.08 8.32
C VAL A 110 3.54 -13.53 9.30
N ASP A 111 3.04 -14.74 9.12
CA ASP A 111 2.12 -15.32 10.09
C ASP A 111 2.77 -15.49 11.48
N SER A 112 1.94 -15.77 12.48
CA SER A 112 2.39 -15.97 13.86
C SER A 112 3.36 -17.15 14.03
N THR A 113 3.42 -18.06 13.05
CA THR A 113 4.31 -19.23 13.07
C THR A 113 5.69 -18.94 12.48
N GLY A 114 5.84 -17.81 11.78
CA GLY A 114 7.07 -17.48 11.06
C GLY A 114 7.24 -18.25 9.75
N ARG A 115 6.26 -19.07 9.34
CA ARG A 115 6.42 -20.07 8.26
C ARG A 115 5.71 -19.70 6.97
N ARG A 116 4.82 -18.70 6.97
CA ARG A 116 4.20 -18.18 5.75
C ARG A 116 4.35 -16.68 5.70
N ALA A 117 4.70 -16.16 4.54
CA ALA A 117 4.65 -14.75 4.25
C ALA A 117 3.53 -14.43 3.27
N HIS A 118 2.81 -13.36 3.59
CA HIS A 118 1.93 -12.66 2.70
C HIS A 118 2.64 -11.41 2.20
N VAL A 119 2.61 -11.20 0.89
CA VAL A 119 3.27 -10.10 0.22
C VAL A 119 2.22 -9.21 -0.44
N ARG A 120 2.23 -7.95 -0.04
CA ARG A 120 1.48 -6.90 -0.71
C ARG A 120 2.45 -5.95 -1.41
N LEU A 121 2.35 -5.87 -2.72
CA LEU A 121 3.09 -4.91 -3.52
C LEU A 121 2.14 -3.78 -3.92
N ILE A 122 2.58 -2.55 -3.73
CA ILE A 122 2.06 -1.40 -4.45
C ILE A 122 3.22 -0.80 -5.24
N GLY A 123 2.95 -0.25 -6.40
CA GLY A 123 3.94 0.51 -7.11
C GLY A 123 3.33 1.50 -8.06
N ARG A 124 4.16 2.42 -8.50
CA ARG A 124 3.79 3.45 -9.45
C ARG A 124 4.84 3.53 -10.53
N SER A 125 4.41 3.43 -11.77
CA SER A 125 5.21 3.66 -12.96
C SER A 125 4.64 4.84 -13.74
N ALA A 126 5.22 5.13 -14.90
CA ALA A 126 4.67 6.11 -15.83
C ALA A 126 3.30 5.69 -16.40
N ALA A 127 2.92 4.41 -16.28
CA ALA A 127 1.62 3.89 -16.73
C ALA A 127 0.52 3.98 -15.63
N GLY A 128 0.87 4.52 -14.46
CA GLY A 128 -0.01 4.64 -13.31
C GLY A 128 0.32 3.66 -12.20
N TRP A 129 -0.67 3.38 -11.36
CA TRP A 129 -0.54 2.48 -10.21
C TRP A 129 -0.67 1.02 -10.59
N PHE A 130 0.08 0.16 -9.91
CA PHE A 130 -0.08 -1.29 -9.95
C PHE A 130 -0.01 -1.87 -8.55
N SER A 131 -0.60 -3.04 -8.37
CA SER A 131 -0.57 -3.75 -7.10
C SER A 131 -0.60 -5.25 -7.30
N LEU A 132 -0.07 -5.96 -6.32
CA LEU A 132 -0.20 -7.41 -6.17
C LEU A 132 -0.51 -7.70 -4.71
N ASP A 133 -1.40 -8.65 -4.45
CA ASP A 133 -1.62 -9.20 -3.12
C ASP A 133 -1.53 -10.72 -3.25
N GLN A 134 -0.52 -11.33 -2.62
CA GLN A 134 -0.20 -12.74 -2.83
C GLN A 134 0.34 -13.41 -1.57
N ASP A 135 -0.16 -14.60 -1.29
CA ASP A 135 0.49 -15.55 -0.38
C ASP A 135 1.69 -16.21 -1.09
N VAL A 136 2.89 -15.98 -0.55
CA VAL A 136 4.14 -16.54 -1.10
C VAL A 136 4.60 -17.78 -0.34
N GLY A 137 3.79 -18.28 0.61
CA GLY A 137 4.11 -19.47 1.39
C GLY A 137 5.37 -19.28 2.24
N GLY A 138 6.14 -20.36 2.41
CA GLY A 138 7.33 -20.38 3.28
C GLY A 138 8.64 -19.98 2.63
N GLU A 139 8.70 -19.91 1.30
CA GLU A 139 9.84 -19.34 0.59
C GLU A 139 9.61 -17.86 0.37
N VAL A 140 10.09 -17.06 1.32
CA VAL A 140 9.94 -15.61 1.23
C VAL A 140 10.95 -15.11 0.20
N PRO A 141 10.52 -14.39 -0.85
CA PRO A 141 11.41 -13.95 -1.91
C PRO A 141 12.65 -13.20 -1.42
N TRP A 142 12.57 -12.47 -0.32
CA TRP A 142 13.65 -11.59 0.16
C TRP A 142 14.66 -12.28 1.09
N ASP A 143 14.50 -13.57 1.38
CA ASP A 143 15.39 -14.31 2.28
C ASP A 143 16.75 -14.60 1.63
N THR A 144 16.80 -14.73 0.30
CA THR A 144 18.05 -14.81 -0.46
C THR A 144 18.08 -13.84 -1.65
N PRO A 145 19.28 -13.41 -2.10
CA PRO A 145 19.44 -12.60 -3.30
C PRO A 145 18.78 -13.22 -4.54
N HIS A 146 18.94 -14.54 -4.69
CA HIS A 146 18.50 -15.26 -5.88
C HIS A 146 16.97 -15.32 -5.96
N ASP A 147 16.32 -15.63 -4.84
CA ASP A 147 14.86 -15.74 -4.77
C ASP A 147 14.19 -14.37 -4.97
N ALA A 148 14.83 -13.30 -4.48
CA ALA A 148 14.31 -11.94 -4.57
C ALA A 148 14.26 -11.50 -6.02
N ARG A 149 15.36 -11.73 -6.74
CA ARG A 149 15.47 -11.39 -8.16
C ARG A 149 14.51 -12.24 -9.00
N GLY A 150 14.47 -13.55 -8.77
CA GLY A 150 13.59 -14.45 -9.52
C GLY A 150 12.11 -14.09 -9.36
N TRP A 151 11.69 -13.78 -8.13
CA TRP A 151 10.34 -13.32 -7.86
C TRP A 151 10.05 -11.98 -8.54
N LEU A 152 10.94 -10.98 -8.41
CA LEU A 152 10.72 -9.66 -8.99
C LEU A 152 10.61 -9.70 -10.51
N LEU A 153 11.40 -10.53 -11.18
CA LEU A 153 11.29 -10.74 -12.63
C LEU A 153 9.92 -11.30 -13.02
N ARG A 154 9.46 -12.36 -12.33
CA ARG A 154 8.15 -12.97 -12.62
C ARG A 154 7.01 -11.98 -12.33
N THR A 155 7.10 -11.25 -11.22
CA THR A 155 6.11 -10.25 -10.83
C THR A 155 6.06 -9.09 -11.83
N ALA A 156 7.21 -8.60 -12.30
CA ALA A 156 7.29 -7.55 -13.32
C ALA A 156 6.62 -7.99 -14.63
N VAL A 157 6.91 -9.20 -15.09
CA VAL A 157 6.27 -9.78 -16.28
C VAL A 157 4.75 -9.93 -16.07
N ALA A 158 4.31 -10.44 -14.93
CA ALA A 158 2.89 -10.64 -14.64
C ALA A 158 2.10 -9.33 -14.57
N LEU A 159 2.72 -8.26 -14.05
CA LEU A 159 2.11 -6.94 -13.94
C LEU A 159 2.24 -6.09 -15.21
N GLY A 160 3.07 -6.53 -16.17
CA GLY A 160 3.42 -5.74 -17.35
C GLY A 160 4.22 -4.49 -17.02
N GLU A 161 5.02 -4.54 -15.95
CA GLU A 161 5.83 -3.43 -15.45
C GLU A 161 7.32 -3.69 -15.69
N PRO A 162 8.17 -2.66 -15.84
CA PRO A 162 9.61 -2.85 -15.94
C PRO A 162 10.18 -3.44 -14.65
N VAL A 163 11.19 -4.29 -14.80
CA VAL A 163 11.90 -4.89 -13.66
C VAL A 163 12.55 -3.78 -12.83
N PRO A 164 12.23 -3.67 -11.53
CA PRO A 164 12.80 -2.62 -10.70
C PRO A 164 14.27 -2.89 -10.41
N THR A 165 15.11 -1.85 -10.43
CA THR A 165 16.48 -1.89 -9.90
C THR A 165 16.52 -1.60 -8.39
N ARG A 166 15.38 -1.16 -7.83
CA ARG A 166 15.21 -0.88 -6.41
C ARG A 166 13.79 -1.16 -5.96
N VAL A 167 13.65 -1.84 -4.82
CA VAL A 167 12.37 -2.10 -4.16
C VAL A 167 12.47 -1.66 -2.71
N HIS A 168 11.49 -0.92 -2.23
CA HIS A 168 11.39 -0.54 -0.82
C HIS A 168 10.54 -1.57 -0.10
N VAL A 169 11.08 -2.20 0.93
CA VAL A 169 10.41 -3.25 1.69
C VAL A 169 10.08 -2.72 3.09
N LEU A 170 8.79 -2.66 3.38
CA LEU A 170 8.24 -2.48 4.71
C LEU A 170 7.95 -3.86 5.29
N HIS A 171 8.36 -4.10 6.52
CA HIS A 171 8.28 -5.45 7.09
C HIS A 171 7.79 -5.42 8.54
N SER A 172 6.83 -6.29 8.85
CA SER A 172 6.37 -6.56 10.20
C SER A 172 7.07 -7.81 10.76
N GLY A 173 8.02 -7.65 11.69
CA GLY A 173 8.74 -8.77 12.36
C GLY A 173 10.26 -8.56 12.55
N PRO A 174 11.09 -9.61 12.62
CA PRO A 174 12.56 -9.50 12.59
C PRO A 174 13.11 -9.22 11.18
N SER A 175 13.90 -8.16 11.02
CA SER A 175 14.55 -7.78 9.74
C SER A 175 15.78 -8.65 9.45
N PRO A 176 16.07 -9.02 8.18
CA PRO A 176 17.30 -9.71 7.79
C PRO A 176 18.56 -8.87 8.04
N ILE A 177 18.43 -7.55 8.22
CA ILE A 177 19.55 -6.62 8.48
C ILE A 177 19.88 -6.52 9.98
N GLY A 178 19.11 -7.19 10.85
CA GLY A 178 19.43 -7.33 12.27
C GLY A 178 19.29 -6.03 13.08
N ARG A 179 18.09 -5.79 13.63
CA ARG A 179 17.81 -5.15 14.93
C ARG A 179 16.31 -5.23 15.21
N ARG A 180 15.94 -5.54 16.45
CA ARG A 180 14.55 -5.70 16.91
C ARG A 180 13.94 -4.33 17.23
N THR A 181 13.15 -3.80 16.31
CA THR A 181 12.21 -2.67 16.51
C THR A 181 11.06 -2.80 15.49
N PRO A 182 9.86 -2.25 15.77
CA PRO A 182 8.68 -2.44 14.93
C PRO A 182 8.85 -1.72 13.57
N ALA A 183 8.38 -2.37 12.49
CA ALA A 183 8.35 -1.86 11.11
C ALA A 183 9.68 -1.27 10.58
N HIS A 184 10.57 -2.12 10.07
CA HIS A 184 11.75 -1.64 9.34
C HIS A 184 11.40 -1.39 7.88
N LEU A 185 11.72 -0.19 7.40
CA LEU A 185 11.80 0.13 5.99
C LEU A 185 13.25 -0.06 5.55
N TYR A 186 13.47 -0.90 4.54
CA TYR A 186 14.78 -1.03 3.90
C TYR A 186 14.62 -1.06 2.39
N ALA A 187 15.68 -0.76 1.66
CA ALA A 187 15.70 -0.87 0.22
C ALA A 187 16.47 -2.12 -0.20
N VAL A 188 15.93 -2.87 -1.14
CA VAL A 188 16.63 -3.93 -1.85
C VAL A 188 17.08 -3.33 -3.18
N ARG A 189 18.40 -3.26 -3.39
CA ARG A 189 19.00 -2.80 -4.66
C ARG A 189 19.41 -4.02 -5.49
N ILE A 190 19.13 -3.95 -6.78
CA ILE A 190 19.38 -5.02 -7.74
C ILE A 190 20.22 -4.48 -8.88
N GLU A 191 21.43 -5.03 -9.02
CA GLU A 191 22.39 -4.66 -10.05
C GLU A 191 22.85 -5.90 -10.80
N GLY A 192 22.29 -6.14 -11.99
CA GLY A 192 22.58 -7.35 -12.73
C GLY A 192 22.09 -8.60 -11.99
N GLN A 193 23.02 -9.37 -11.42
CA GLN A 193 22.75 -10.55 -10.57
C GLN A 193 22.89 -10.27 -9.07
N ASP A 194 23.46 -9.13 -8.69
CA ASP A 194 23.74 -8.81 -7.29
C ASP A 194 22.51 -8.19 -6.62
N VAL A 195 22.17 -8.71 -5.44
CA VAL A 195 21.13 -8.14 -4.57
C VAL A 195 21.77 -7.71 -3.28
N SER A 196 21.56 -6.45 -2.91
CA SER A 196 22.07 -5.87 -1.67
C SER A 196 20.94 -5.24 -0.86
N TRP A 197 20.97 -5.47 0.45
CA TRP A 197 20.08 -4.83 1.39
C TRP A 197 20.72 -3.53 1.86
N MET A 198 20.00 -2.44 1.67
CA MET A 198 20.38 -1.12 2.14
C MET A 198 19.41 -0.75 3.25
N THR A 199 19.93 -0.35 4.42
CA THR A 199 19.10 0.37 5.39
C THR A 199 18.64 1.66 4.71
N ASP A 200 17.33 1.84 4.53
CA ASP A 200 16.80 3.20 4.37
C ASP A 200 16.92 3.88 5.75
N GLU A 201 17.18 5.19 5.77
CA GLU A 201 17.16 5.92 7.04
C GLU A 201 15.83 5.66 7.77
N PRO A 202 15.84 5.49 9.10
CA PRO A 202 14.61 5.25 9.85
C PRO A 202 13.60 6.36 9.54
N ILE A 203 12.35 6.01 9.24
CA ILE A 203 11.28 6.98 8.92
C ILE A 203 11.15 8.06 10.02
N GLU A 204 11.55 7.74 11.26
CA GLU A 204 11.64 8.66 12.39
C GLU A 204 12.61 9.84 12.19
N SER A 205 13.68 9.71 11.39
CA SER A 205 14.66 10.79 11.15
C SER A 205 14.13 11.91 10.25
N VAL A 206 13.02 11.70 9.54
CA VAL A 206 12.41 12.67 8.63
C VAL A 206 11.36 13.56 9.33
N SER A 207 11.03 13.27 10.59
CA SER A 207 10.01 13.99 11.37
C SER A 207 10.46 15.36 11.91
N ALA A 208 11.71 15.76 11.72
CA ALA A 208 12.23 17.07 12.14
C ALA A 208 12.39 18.01 10.93
N GLY A 209 11.30 18.37 10.26
CA GLY A 209 11.40 19.26 9.10
C GLY A 209 10.06 19.68 8.51
N SER A 210 9.48 20.73 9.09
CA SER A 210 8.58 21.69 8.46
C SER A 210 7.33 21.14 7.76
N THR A 211 6.20 21.30 8.46
CA THR A 211 4.82 21.23 7.94
C THR A 211 4.66 22.04 6.65
N PRO A 212 4.37 21.42 5.49
CA PRO A 212 3.82 22.15 4.36
C PRO A 212 2.30 22.18 4.50
N GLN A 213 1.73 23.38 4.65
CA GLN A 213 0.31 23.61 4.39
C GLN A 213 0.03 23.26 2.92
N HIS A 214 -0.80 22.26 2.67
CA HIS A 214 -1.45 22.09 1.36
C HIS A 214 -2.96 22.38 1.50
N PRO A 215 -3.56 23.03 0.49
CA PRO A 215 -4.92 23.51 0.54
C PRO A 215 -5.91 22.37 0.38
N ASN A 216 -6.99 22.48 1.15
CA ASN A 216 -8.16 21.63 1.17
C ASN A 216 -8.85 21.56 -0.22
N PRO A 217 -9.19 20.37 -0.74
CA PRO A 217 -10.37 20.21 -1.58
C PRO A 217 -11.34 19.28 -0.86
N GLY A 218 -12.40 19.86 -0.30
CA GLY A 218 -13.41 19.10 0.43
C GLY A 218 -14.16 18.13 -0.48
N VAL A 219 -14.12 16.86 -0.13
CA VAL A 219 -15.23 15.90 -0.27
C VAL A 219 -15.08 14.92 0.91
N GLY A 220 -15.91 15.07 1.94
CA GLY A 220 -16.02 14.06 2.99
C GLY A 220 -16.65 12.77 2.46
N PRO A 221 -16.45 11.62 3.12
CA PRO A 221 -17.07 10.36 2.72
C PRO A 221 -18.60 10.51 2.73
N ARG A 222 -19.24 10.24 1.59
CA ARG A 222 -20.71 10.15 1.52
C ARG A 222 -21.14 8.82 2.13
N ALA A 223 -21.77 8.88 3.29
CA ALA A 223 -22.53 7.77 3.86
C ALA A 223 -23.62 7.31 2.86
N PRO A 224 -23.98 6.01 2.85
CA PRO A 224 -25.07 5.52 2.01
C PRO A 224 -26.38 6.18 2.45
N VAL A 225 -27.09 6.76 1.48
CA VAL A 225 -28.44 7.28 1.68
C VAL A 225 -29.37 6.06 1.74
N ALA A 226 -30.00 5.85 2.90
CA ALA A 226 -31.09 4.89 3.03
C ALA A 226 -32.25 5.32 2.13
N GLY A 227 -32.65 4.44 1.21
CA GLY A 227 -33.87 4.52 0.41
C GLY A 227 -34.70 3.28 0.64
#